data_AF-A0A1V0PR49-F1
#
_entry.id   AF-A0A1V0PR49-F1
#
_cell.length_a   1.000
_cell.length_b   1.000
_cell.length_c   1.000
_cell.angle_alpha   90.00
_cell.angle_beta   90.00
_cell.angle_gamma   90.00
#
_symmetry.space_group_name_H-M   'P 1'
#
loop_
_entity.id
_entity.type
_entity.pdbx_description
1 polymer ?
#
loop_
_entity_poly.entity_id
_entity_poly.type
_entity_poly.pdbx_seq_one_letter_code
_entity_poly.pdbx_strand_id
1 'polypeptide(L)'
;MKPKSRAPEQDDLLRPRLTAMIDMRHELVRLEALIDWAFFEREWAGFFPSHTGRPATSPRIVAGLLYLQPAYGLSDEAVVARWVENPYYQHFCGETFFQHRPPIDPSSLTRWRGRIGEEGVEWLLTKTIEAGREAGVIRERSAEAVIVDTTVMEKAIAHPTDARLYEKARLRLVKLAREAELALRQSYARLAPRLAGQVGRYVWNGMQN
;
A
#
# COMPACT_ATOMS: atom_id res chain seq x y z
N MET A 1 27.05 -13.71 -7.43
CA MET A 1 27.11 -13.09 -8.76
C MET A 1 26.12 -11.93 -8.78
N LYS A 2 26.58 -10.75 -9.22
CA LYS A 2 25.71 -9.59 -9.47
C LYS A 2 24.68 -9.93 -10.55
N PRO A 3 23.48 -9.29 -10.57
CA PRO A 3 22.61 -9.35 -11.74
C PRO A 3 23.43 -9.02 -12.99
N LYS A 4 23.42 -9.88 -14.01
CA LYS A 4 24.10 -9.56 -15.27
C LYS A 4 23.35 -8.39 -15.90
N SER A 5 24.06 -7.34 -16.31
CA SER A 5 23.50 -6.29 -17.15
C SER A 5 22.92 -6.95 -18.41
N ARG A 6 21.63 -6.72 -18.67
CA ARG A 6 20.93 -7.29 -19.83
C ARG A 6 21.64 -6.80 -21.09
N ALA A 7 22.14 -7.72 -21.92
CA ALA A 7 22.71 -7.38 -23.23
C ALA A 7 21.64 -6.62 -24.06
N PRO A 8 22.03 -5.73 -25.00
CA PRO A 8 21.05 -5.10 -25.88
C PRO A 8 20.25 -6.18 -26.59
N GLU A 9 18.98 -6.30 -26.22
CA GLU A 9 18.10 -7.36 -26.73
C GLU A 9 17.75 -7.06 -28.18
N GLN A 10 18.34 -7.86 -29.08
CA GLN A 10 18.03 -7.92 -30.49
C GLN A 10 16.52 -8.13 -30.68
N ASP A 11 15.95 -7.51 -31.71
CA ASP A 11 14.54 -7.70 -32.03
C ASP A 11 14.24 -9.19 -32.25
N ASP A 12 13.28 -9.69 -31.49
CA ASP A 12 12.80 -11.05 -31.61
C ASP A 12 11.84 -11.10 -32.80
N LEU A 13 12.26 -11.78 -33.87
CA LEU A 13 11.48 -11.96 -35.10
C LEU A 13 10.05 -12.47 -34.86
N LEU A 14 9.81 -13.17 -33.74
CA LEU A 14 8.56 -13.84 -33.45
C LEU A 14 7.74 -13.13 -32.35
N ARG A 15 8.31 -12.15 -31.64
CA ARG A 15 7.63 -11.48 -30.52
C ARG A 15 7.73 -9.96 -30.65
N PRO A 16 6.59 -9.24 -30.74
CA PRO A 16 6.62 -7.79 -30.73
C PRO A 16 7.15 -7.28 -29.37
N ARG A 17 7.93 -6.21 -29.42
CA ARG A 17 8.36 -5.50 -28.20
C ARG A 17 7.14 -4.84 -27.54
N LEU A 18 7.18 -4.71 -26.21
CA LEU A 18 6.14 -4.04 -25.45
C LEU A 18 5.91 -2.59 -25.92
N THR A 19 6.98 -1.88 -26.30
CA THR A 19 6.90 -0.51 -26.83
C THR A 19 6.12 -0.41 -28.14
N ALA A 20 5.95 -1.51 -28.88
CA ALA A 20 5.09 -1.56 -30.07
C ALA A 20 3.63 -1.90 -29.74
N MET A 21 3.34 -2.34 -28.51
CA MET A 21 2.02 -2.79 -28.05
C MET A 21 1.31 -1.76 -27.16
N ILE A 22 2.06 -0.88 -26.50
CA ILE A 22 1.56 0.06 -25.48
C ILE A 22 1.56 1.50 -26.00
N ASP A 23 0.70 2.36 -25.45
CA ASP A 23 0.74 3.80 -25.73
C ASP A 23 1.93 4.43 -24.99
N MET A 24 2.91 4.95 -25.74
CA MET A 24 4.10 5.60 -25.18
C MET A 24 3.79 6.90 -24.42
N ARG A 25 2.57 7.44 -24.52
CA ARG A 25 2.11 8.61 -23.77
C ARG A 25 1.55 8.26 -22.39
N HIS A 26 1.37 6.96 -22.10
CA HIS A 26 0.85 6.49 -20.83
C HIS A 26 1.75 6.92 -19.66
N GLU A 27 1.14 7.26 -18.52
CA GLU A 27 1.83 7.80 -17.34
C GLU A 27 2.97 6.92 -16.85
N LEU A 28 2.77 5.60 -16.76
CA LEU A 28 3.82 4.66 -16.36
C LEU A 28 4.99 4.61 -17.36
N VAL A 29 4.74 4.78 -18.66
CA VAL A 29 5.81 4.80 -19.68
C VAL A 29 6.62 6.09 -19.55
N ARG A 30 5.95 7.22 -19.35
CA ARG A 30 6.62 8.50 -19.12
C ARG A 30 7.41 8.50 -17.82
N LEU A 31 6.87 7.91 -16.76
CA LEU A 31 7.53 7.79 -15.47
C LEU A 31 8.74 6.85 -15.55
N GLU A 32 8.62 5.74 -16.26
CA GLU A 32 9.74 4.81 -16.52
C GLU A 32 10.96 5.54 -17.09
N ALA A 33 10.74 6.44 -18.05
CA ALA A 33 11.81 7.21 -18.68
C ALA A 33 12.46 8.26 -17.76
N LEU A 34 11.80 8.64 -16.66
CA LEU A 34 12.27 9.68 -15.73
C LEU A 34 12.99 9.10 -14.51
N ILE A 35 12.67 7.87 -14.11
CA ILE A 35 13.29 7.25 -12.94
C ILE A 35 14.71 6.77 -13.31
N ASP A 36 15.71 7.13 -12.50
CA ASP A 36 17.06 6.58 -12.61
C ASP A 36 17.09 5.11 -12.11
N TRP A 37 16.73 4.19 -13.00
CA TRP A 37 16.75 2.74 -12.70
C TRP A 37 18.16 2.19 -12.48
N ALA A 38 19.19 2.83 -13.05
CA ALA A 38 20.57 2.41 -12.88
C ALA A 38 21.04 2.60 -11.43
N PHE A 39 20.50 3.58 -10.72
CA PHE A 39 20.68 3.72 -9.27
C PHE A 39 20.24 2.46 -8.52
N PHE A 40 19.03 1.97 -8.74
CA PHE A 40 18.53 0.76 -8.06
C PHE A 40 19.33 -0.48 -8.42
N GLU A 41 19.72 -0.64 -9.69
CA GLU A 41 20.56 -1.76 -10.12
C GLU A 41 21.94 -1.76 -9.43
N ARG A 42 22.48 -0.60 -9.04
CA ARG A 42 23.74 -0.51 -8.28
C ARG A 42 23.53 -0.67 -6.78
N GLU A 43 22.68 0.18 -6.19
CA GLU A 43 22.54 0.26 -4.74
C GLU A 43 21.84 -0.97 -4.17
N TRP A 44 20.89 -1.54 -4.92
CA TRP A 44 20.21 -2.74 -4.45
C TRP A 44 20.96 -4.01 -4.80
N ALA A 45 21.99 -4.00 -5.64
CA ALA A 45 22.72 -5.21 -6.03
C ALA A 45 23.17 -6.08 -4.84
N GLY A 46 23.52 -5.46 -3.71
CA GLY A 46 23.90 -6.14 -2.48
C GLY A 46 22.77 -6.92 -1.82
N PHE A 47 21.51 -6.50 -1.98
CA PHE A 47 20.33 -7.18 -1.45
C PHE A 47 19.92 -8.40 -2.28
N PHE A 48 20.45 -8.55 -3.51
CA PHE A 48 20.17 -9.64 -4.45
C PHE A 48 21.35 -10.62 -4.59
N PRO A 49 21.86 -11.24 -3.51
CA PRO A 49 22.98 -12.15 -3.60
C PRO A 49 22.56 -13.46 -4.30
N SER A 50 23.09 -13.70 -5.50
CA SER A 50 23.07 -15.03 -6.14
C SER A 50 24.34 -15.77 -5.76
N HIS A 51 24.28 -16.69 -4.79
CA HIS A 51 25.42 -17.55 -4.47
C HIS A 51 25.36 -18.93 -5.14
N THR A 52 24.18 -19.40 -5.54
CA THR A 52 23.95 -20.63 -6.33
C THR A 52 22.51 -20.64 -6.89
N GLY A 53 22.28 -21.20 -8.09
CA GLY A 53 20.93 -21.44 -8.64
C GLY A 53 20.37 -20.41 -9.64
N ARG A 54 19.01 -20.30 -9.71
CA ARG A 54 18.23 -19.45 -10.63
C ARG A 54 18.78 -17.99 -10.64
N PRO A 55 18.83 -17.31 -11.80
CA PRO A 55 19.27 -15.92 -11.87
C PRO A 55 18.55 -15.07 -10.82
N ALA A 56 19.31 -14.19 -10.14
CA ALA A 56 18.72 -13.25 -9.20
C ALA A 56 17.62 -12.44 -9.89
N THR A 57 16.50 -12.24 -9.22
CA THR A 57 15.45 -11.30 -9.67
C THR A 57 16.10 -9.94 -9.94
N SER A 58 15.74 -9.28 -11.04
CA SER A 58 16.25 -7.93 -11.32
C SER A 58 15.79 -6.96 -10.21
N PRO A 59 16.71 -6.15 -9.65
CA PRO A 59 16.37 -5.03 -8.78
C PRO A 59 15.26 -4.13 -9.34
N ARG A 60 15.29 -3.84 -10.66
CA ARG A 60 14.24 -3.07 -11.33
C ARG A 60 12.85 -3.70 -11.24
N ILE A 61 12.73 -5.02 -11.38
CA ILE A 61 11.43 -5.71 -11.23
C ILE A 61 10.89 -5.49 -9.83
N VAL A 62 11.71 -5.67 -8.79
CA VAL A 62 11.28 -5.50 -7.40
C VAL A 62 10.95 -4.05 -7.11
N ALA A 63 11.78 -3.09 -7.51
CA ALA A 63 11.52 -1.67 -7.33
C ALA A 63 10.22 -1.25 -8.02
N GLY A 64 9.99 -1.70 -9.25
CA GLY A 64 8.77 -1.42 -9.99
C GLY A 64 7.52 -2.01 -9.33
N LEU A 65 7.57 -3.26 -8.87
CA LEU A 65 6.44 -3.87 -8.14
C LEU A 65 6.16 -3.13 -6.82
N LEU A 66 7.20 -2.81 -6.04
CA LEU A 66 7.07 -2.07 -4.79
C LEU A 66 6.53 -0.65 -5.00
N TYR A 67 6.79 -0.02 -6.15
CA TYR A 67 6.19 1.25 -6.52
C TYR A 67 4.70 1.11 -6.87
N LEU A 68 4.35 0.09 -7.67
CA LEU A 68 2.97 -0.12 -8.14
C LEU A 68 2.00 -0.49 -7.01
N GLN A 69 2.48 -1.12 -5.93
CA GLN A 69 1.64 -1.49 -4.79
C GLN A 69 0.92 -0.30 -4.14
N PRO A 70 1.62 0.70 -3.57
CA PRO A 70 0.98 1.86 -2.97
C PRO A 70 0.32 2.76 -4.02
N ALA A 71 0.89 2.88 -5.22
CA ALA A 71 0.33 3.73 -6.29
C ALA A 71 -1.08 3.29 -6.73
N TYR A 72 -1.37 1.98 -6.66
CA TYR A 72 -2.65 1.42 -7.10
C TYR A 72 -3.42 0.67 -6.00
N GLY A 73 -2.98 0.75 -4.74
CA GLY A 73 -3.61 0.09 -3.60
C GLY A 73 -3.66 -1.45 -3.70
N LEU A 74 -2.55 -2.09 -4.09
CA LEU A 74 -2.49 -3.52 -4.39
C LEU A 74 -1.79 -4.34 -3.30
N SER A 75 -2.33 -5.52 -2.98
CA SER A 75 -1.63 -6.54 -2.19
C SER A 75 -0.45 -7.15 -2.95
N ASP A 76 0.38 -7.93 -2.26
CA ASP A 76 1.50 -8.67 -2.87
C ASP A 76 1.02 -9.61 -3.99
N GLU A 77 -0.08 -10.32 -3.77
CA GLU A 77 -0.68 -11.23 -4.75
C GLU A 77 -1.30 -10.46 -5.91
N ALA A 78 -2.02 -9.38 -5.60
CA ALA A 78 -2.72 -8.58 -6.60
C ALA A 78 -1.75 -7.87 -7.56
N VAL A 79 -0.62 -7.34 -7.06
CA VAL A 79 0.36 -6.67 -7.92
C VAL A 79 1.04 -7.67 -8.86
N VAL A 80 1.36 -8.87 -8.39
CA VAL A 80 1.98 -9.92 -9.22
C VAL A 80 0.99 -10.47 -10.24
N ALA A 81 -0.28 -10.68 -9.86
CA ALA A 81 -1.32 -11.11 -10.79
C ALA A 81 -1.57 -10.07 -11.89
N ARG A 82 -1.76 -8.79 -11.51
CA ARG A 82 -1.95 -7.70 -12.48
C ARG A 82 -0.74 -7.50 -13.38
N TRP A 83 0.48 -7.72 -12.88
CA TRP A 83 1.69 -7.63 -13.69
C TRP A 83 1.67 -8.62 -14.86
N VAL A 84 1.16 -9.85 -14.67
CA VAL A 84 1.09 -10.87 -15.73
C VAL A 84 0.12 -10.45 -16.84
N GLU A 85 -0.96 -9.75 -16.47
CA GLU A 85 -2.02 -9.35 -17.41
C GLU A 85 -1.74 -8.00 -18.09
N ASN A 86 -0.90 -7.14 -17.49
CA ASN A 86 -0.76 -5.75 -17.88
C ASN A 86 0.60 -5.44 -18.55
N PRO A 87 0.65 -5.16 -19.87
CA PRO A 87 1.90 -4.84 -20.56
C PRO A 87 2.57 -3.55 -20.08
N TYR A 88 1.81 -2.58 -19.54
CA TYR A 88 2.37 -1.35 -18.96
C TYR A 88 3.14 -1.64 -17.67
N TYR A 89 2.65 -2.56 -16.84
CA TYR A 89 3.33 -2.94 -15.60
C TYR A 89 4.63 -3.69 -15.92
N GLN A 90 4.61 -4.56 -16.92
CA GLN A 90 5.80 -5.27 -17.38
C GLN A 90 6.84 -4.31 -17.94
N HIS A 91 6.41 -3.36 -18.77
CA HIS A 91 7.31 -2.35 -19.33
C HIS A 91 7.93 -1.47 -18.25
N PHE A 92 7.11 -0.98 -17.30
CA PHE A 92 7.60 -0.20 -16.17
C PHE A 92 8.67 -0.96 -15.37
N CYS A 93 8.43 -2.23 -15.08
CA CYS A 93 9.37 -3.14 -14.42
C CYS A 93 10.59 -3.57 -15.27
N GLY A 94 10.70 -3.10 -16.52
CA GLY A 94 11.88 -3.31 -17.37
C GLY A 94 11.84 -4.54 -18.27
N GLU A 95 10.66 -5.09 -18.54
CA GLU A 95 10.53 -6.08 -19.60
C GLU A 95 10.51 -5.44 -20.99
N THR A 96 11.13 -6.12 -21.93
CA THR A 96 11.14 -5.75 -23.35
C THR A 96 10.01 -6.42 -24.12
N PHE A 97 9.68 -7.66 -23.74
CA PHE A 97 8.68 -8.50 -24.40
C PHE A 97 7.65 -8.95 -23.37
N PHE A 98 6.41 -9.17 -23.83
CA PHE A 98 5.34 -9.62 -22.95
C PHE A 98 5.65 -10.99 -22.33
N GLN A 99 5.47 -11.08 -21.02
CA GLN A 99 5.68 -12.27 -20.20
C GLN A 99 4.34 -12.80 -19.71
N HIS A 100 4.10 -14.09 -19.92
CA HIS A 100 2.86 -14.76 -19.48
C HIS A 100 2.97 -15.40 -18.09
N ARG A 101 4.16 -15.38 -17.48
CA ARG A 101 4.42 -16.01 -16.19
C ARG A 101 4.79 -14.97 -15.14
N PRO A 102 4.38 -15.14 -13.87
CA PRO A 102 4.80 -14.28 -12.79
C PRO A 102 6.33 -14.15 -12.72
N PRO A 103 6.87 -12.93 -12.50
CA PRO A 103 8.31 -12.70 -12.46
C PRO A 103 8.90 -13.25 -11.15
N ILE A 104 8.09 -13.25 -10.09
CA ILE A 104 8.41 -13.74 -8.75
C ILE A 104 7.18 -14.38 -8.11
N ASP A 105 7.41 -15.14 -7.04
CA ASP A 105 6.35 -15.55 -6.12
C ASP A 105 5.93 -14.36 -5.23
N PRO A 106 4.63 -14.10 -5.01
CA PRO A 106 4.15 -12.97 -4.20
C PRO A 106 4.79 -12.88 -2.80
N SER A 107 5.01 -14.02 -2.12
CA SER A 107 5.65 -14.05 -0.79
C SER A 107 7.07 -13.50 -0.78
N SER A 108 7.70 -13.41 -1.96
CA SER A 108 9.02 -12.81 -2.11
C SER A 108 9.00 -11.32 -1.84
N LEU A 109 7.91 -10.60 -2.13
CA LEU A 109 7.82 -9.15 -1.90
C LEU A 109 7.95 -8.79 -0.41
N THR A 110 7.34 -9.59 0.47
CA THR A 110 7.48 -9.42 1.91
C THR A 110 8.93 -9.62 2.36
N ARG A 111 9.63 -10.65 1.85
CA ARG A 111 11.06 -10.86 2.13
C ARG A 111 11.92 -9.72 1.58
N TRP A 112 11.57 -9.17 0.42
CA TRP A 112 12.29 -8.06 -0.18
C TRP A 112 12.19 -6.79 0.65
N ARG A 113 10.97 -6.41 1.08
CA ARG A 113 10.80 -5.27 1.98
C ARG A 113 11.62 -5.42 3.26
N GLY A 114 11.64 -6.61 3.86
CA GLY A 114 12.46 -6.88 5.04
C GLY A 114 13.98 -6.78 4.81
N ARG A 115 14.47 -7.12 3.60
CA ARG A 115 15.90 -7.03 3.25
C ARG A 115 16.34 -5.61 2.89
N ILE A 116 15.49 -4.90 2.15
CA ILE A 116 15.72 -3.53 1.68
C ILE A 116 15.65 -2.56 2.86
N GLY A 117 14.78 -2.85 3.83
CA GLY A 117 14.58 -2.02 5.02
C GLY A 117 13.95 -0.66 4.69
N GLU A 118 13.84 0.20 5.70
CA GLU A 118 13.30 1.55 5.56
C GLU A 118 14.15 2.40 4.61
N GLU A 119 15.47 2.35 4.75
CA GLU A 119 16.44 3.12 3.94
C GLU A 119 16.27 2.84 2.44
N GLY A 120 16.14 1.58 2.05
CA GLY A 120 15.98 1.28 0.62
C GLY A 120 14.60 1.64 0.06
N VAL A 121 13.54 1.62 0.88
CA VAL A 121 12.22 2.14 0.48
C VAL A 121 12.26 3.68 0.35
N GLU A 122 13.00 4.35 1.23
CA GLU A 122 13.24 5.79 1.17
C GLU A 122 13.92 6.19 -0.14
N TRP A 123 14.85 5.37 -0.66
CA TRP A 123 15.42 5.62 -1.99
C TRP A 123 14.40 5.54 -3.12
N LEU A 124 13.42 4.63 -3.05
CA LEU A 124 12.34 4.55 -4.03
C LEU A 124 11.51 5.84 -4.04
N LEU A 125 11.16 6.33 -2.86
CA LEU A 125 10.47 7.60 -2.70
C LEU A 125 11.32 8.78 -3.20
N THR A 126 12.59 8.84 -2.79
CA THR A 126 13.54 9.89 -3.16
C THR A 126 13.67 10.00 -4.67
N LYS A 127 13.93 8.88 -5.36
CA LYS A 127 14.07 8.86 -6.82
C LYS A 127 12.78 9.21 -7.55
N THR A 128 11.61 8.86 -6.99
CA THR A 128 10.31 9.28 -7.53
C THR A 128 10.13 10.80 -7.39
N ILE A 129 10.51 11.38 -6.25
CA ILE A 129 10.44 12.84 -6.02
C ILE A 129 11.41 13.58 -6.95
N GLU A 130 12.65 13.10 -7.08
CA GLU A 130 13.65 13.66 -7.99
C GLU A 130 13.13 13.65 -9.44
N ALA A 131 12.61 12.52 -9.92
CA ALA A 131 11.96 12.41 -11.23
C ALA A 131 10.81 13.42 -11.39
N GLY A 132 10.01 13.61 -10.35
CA GLY A 132 8.93 14.61 -10.33
C GLY A 132 9.42 16.06 -10.38
N ARG A 133 10.57 16.37 -9.76
CA ARG A 133 11.23 17.69 -9.81
C ARG A 133 11.79 17.96 -11.20
N GLU A 134 12.50 16.99 -11.78
CA GLU A 134 13.09 17.09 -13.12
C GLU A 134 12.02 17.27 -14.21
N ALA A 135 10.88 16.59 -14.07
CA ALA A 135 9.73 16.75 -14.94
C ALA A 135 8.95 18.08 -14.72
N GLY A 136 9.34 18.88 -13.73
CA GLY A 136 8.67 20.15 -13.39
C GLY A 136 7.29 19.98 -12.75
N VAL A 137 6.91 18.76 -12.35
CA VAL A 137 5.61 18.44 -11.72
C VAL A 137 5.63 18.80 -10.25
N ILE A 138 6.76 18.58 -9.57
CA ILE A 138 6.99 18.93 -8.16
C ILE A 138 7.80 20.24 -8.12
N ARG A 139 7.20 21.29 -7.56
CA ARG A 139 7.89 22.57 -7.31
C ARG A 139 8.62 22.50 -5.97
N GLU A 140 9.70 23.26 -5.84
CA GLU A 140 10.47 23.31 -4.58
C GLU A 140 9.62 23.71 -3.37
N ARG A 141 8.75 24.71 -3.53
CA ARG A 141 7.76 25.12 -2.52
C ARG A 141 6.81 23.99 -2.07
N SER A 142 6.58 22.99 -2.92
CA SER A 142 5.72 21.85 -2.59
C SER A 142 6.40 20.85 -1.65
N ALA A 143 7.73 20.92 -1.50
CA ALA A 143 8.50 20.10 -0.57
C ALA A 143 8.69 20.76 0.81
N GLU A 144 8.28 22.03 0.98
CA GLU A 144 8.42 22.77 2.26
C GLU A 144 7.49 22.23 3.36
N ALA A 145 6.37 21.62 2.99
CA ALA A 145 5.40 21.06 3.92
C ALA A 145 4.87 19.73 3.41
N VAL A 146 4.98 18.68 4.22
CA VAL A 146 4.39 17.38 3.96
C VAL A 146 3.05 17.30 4.69
N ILE A 147 1.96 17.21 3.93
CA ILE A 147 0.62 17.00 4.48
C ILE A 147 0.34 15.50 4.45
N VAL A 148 0.34 14.86 5.62
CA VAL A 148 0.02 13.43 5.76
C VAL A 148 -1.42 13.31 6.23
N ASP A 149 -2.29 12.76 5.39
CA ASP A 149 -3.65 12.41 5.80
C ASP A 149 -3.60 11.10 6.60
N THR A 150 -3.60 11.19 7.94
CA THR A 150 -3.56 10.02 8.80
C THR A 150 -4.98 9.50 9.02
N THR A 151 -5.35 8.46 8.27
CA THR A 151 -6.72 7.87 8.31
C THR A 151 -7.01 7.01 9.53
N VAL A 152 -6.04 6.81 10.43
CA VAL A 152 -6.25 6.09 11.70
C VAL A 152 -5.56 6.84 12.83
N MET A 153 -6.27 7.78 13.45
CA MET A 153 -5.94 8.17 14.81
C MET A 153 -6.53 7.13 15.76
N GLU A 154 -5.69 6.48 16.55
CA GLU A 154 -6.10 5.86 17.81
C GLU A 154 -6.59 6.95 18.76
N LYS A 155 -7.83 7.42 18.57
CA LYS A 155 -8.50 8.13 19.64
C LYS A 155 -8.72 7.13 20.76
N ALA A 156 -8.53 7.55 22.01
CA ALA A 156 -9.01 6.85 23.19
C ALA A 156 -10.55 6.89 23.28
N ILE A 157 -11.22 6.50 22.19
CA ILE A 157 -12.66 6.29 22.12
C ILE A 157 -12.91 4.85 22.53
N ALA A 158 -13.57 4.68 23.67
CA ALA A 158 -14.09 3.39 24.06
C ALA A 158 -14.97 2.83 22.93
N HIS A 159 -14.71 1.58 22.50
CA HIS A 159 -15.49 0.91 21.46
C HIS A 159 -16.99 1.08 21.77
N PRO A 160 -17.78 1.69 20.85
CA PRO A 160 -19.21 1.82 21.06
C PRO A 160 -19.81 0.42 21.00
N THR A 161 -20.43 -0.01 22.09
CA THR A 161 -21.36 -1.14 22.06
C THR A 161 -22.78 -0.57 22.07
N ASP A 162 -23.71 -1.24 21.39
CA ASP A 162 -25.10 -0.80 21.32
C ASP A 162 -25.68 -0.54 22.72
N ALA A 163 -25.36 -1.40 23.69
CA ALA A 163 -25.76 -1.23 25.08
C ALA A 163 -25.23 0.06 25.73
N ARG A 164 -23.98 0.45 25.48
CA ARG A 164 -23.42 1.72 25.96
C ARG A 164 -24.05 2.91 25.25
N LEU A 165 -24.37 2.77 23.96
CA LEU A 165 -25.03 3.82 23.18
C LEU A 165 -26.46 4.08 23.67
N TYR A 166 -27.23 3.02 23.92
CA TYR A 166 -28.58 3.11 24.49
C TYR A 166 -28.58 3.74 25.88
N GLU A 167 -27.63 3.38 26.75
CA GLU A 167 -27.55 4.00 28.08
C GLU A 167 -27.20 5.50 28.00
N LYS A 168 -26.32 5.88 27.07
CA LYS A 168 -25.99 7.29 26.81
C LYS A 168 -27.19 8.07 26.27
N ALA A 169 -27.98 7.47 25.39
CA ALA A 169 -29.21 8.05 24.88
C ALA A 169 -30.24 8.25 26.01
N ARG A 170 -30.44 7.24 26.87
CA ARG A 170 -31.32 7.32 28.04
C ARG A 170 -30.91 8.46 28.97
N LEU A 171 -29.62 8.57 29.31
CA LEU A 171 -29.11 9.66 30.17
C LEU A 171 -29.43 11.04 29.58
N ARG A 172 -29.27 11.23 28.27
CA ARG A 172 -29.59 12.48 27.58
C ARG A 172 -31.09 12.78 27.60
N LEU A 173 -31.94 11.80 27.30
CA LEU A 173 -33.39 11.96 27.32
C LEU A 173 -33.92 12.28 28.72
N VAL A 174 -33.41 11.61 29.75
CA VAL A 174 -33.78 11.90 31.15
C VAL A 174 -33.34 13.30 31.57
N LYS A 175 -32.18 13.76 31.11
CA LYS A 175 -31.71 15.13 31.35
C LYS A 175 -32.65 16.15 30.69
N LEU A 176 -32.97 15.98 29.40
CA LEU A 176 -33.90 16.85 28.67
C LEU A 176 -35.30 16.88 29.29
N ALA A 177 -35.81 15.72 29.73
CA ALA A 177 -37.10 15.65 30.42
C ALA A 177 -37.11 16.45 31.73
N ARG A 178 -35.99 16.46 32.47
CA ARG A 178 -35.86 17.29 33.68
C ARG A 178 -35.81 18.78 33.36
N GLU A 179 -35.07 19.17 32.32
CA GLU A 179 -35.00 20.55 31.85
C GLU A 179 -36.36 21.07 31.35
N ALA A 180 -37.18 20.19 30.77
CA ALA A 180 -38.53 20.49 30.33
C ALA A 180 -39.61 20.27 31.42
N GLU A 181 -39.21 20.00 32.66
CA GLU A 181 -40.12 19.76 33.80
C GLU A 181 -41.15 18.63 33.58
N LEU A 182 -40.82 17.65 32.73
CA LEU A 182 -41.67 16.51 32.41
C LEU A 182 -41.54 15.42 33.48
N ALA A 183 -42.67 15.06 34.10
CA ALA A 183 -42.74 13.94 35.04
C ALA A 183 -42.57 12.60 34.30
N LEU A 184 -41.42 11.94 34.50
CA LEU A 184 -41.18 10.60 33.97
C LEU A 184 -41.73 9.54 34.93
N ARG A 185 -42.65 8.69 34.45
CA ARG A 185 -43.12 7.51 35.20
C ARG A 185 -41.95 6.60 35.62
N GLN A 186 -40.95 6.44 34.75
CA GLN A 186 -39.78 5.62 35.01
C GLN A 186 -38.57 6.12 34.22
N SER A 187 -37.46 6.39 34.92
CA SER A 187 -36.23 6.89 34.30
C SER A 187 -35.18 5.81 34.04
N TYR A 188 -35.37 4.61 34.62
CA TYR A 188 -34.43 3.48 34.62
C TYR A 188 -33.00 3.80 35.10
N ALA A 189 -32.79 4.94 35.78
CA ALA A 189 -31.47 5.41 36.19
C ALA A 189 -30.70 4.43 37.10
N ARG A 190 -31.42 3.57 37.83
CA ARG A 190 -30.81 2.53 38.70
C ARG A 190 -30.58 1.20 37.97
N LEU A 191 -31.46 0.83 37.02
CA LEU A 191 -31.43 -0.49 36.37
C LEU A 191 -30.50 -0.51 35.16
N ALA A 192 -30.51 0.55 34.36
CA ALA A 192 -29.87 0.59 33.05
C ALA A 192 -28.32 0.49 33.09
N PRO A 193 -27.59 1.09 34.06
CA PRO A 193 -26.14 0.89 34.17
C PRO A 193 -25.75 -0.58 34.42
N ARG A 194 -26.55 -1.30 35.23
CA ARG A 194 -26.33 -2.71 35.53
C ARG A 194 -26.56 -3.60 34.31
N LEU A 195 -27.63 -3.34 33.55
CA LEU A 195 -27.96 -4.08 32.33
C LEU A 195 -26.91 -3.85 31.24
N ALA A 196 -26.45 -2.60 31.05
CA ALA A 196 -25.39 -2.28 30.11
C ALA A 196 -24.09 -3.04 30.44
N GLY A 197 -23.74 -3.15 31.73
CA GLY A 197 -22.59 -3.94 32.18
C GLY A 197 -22.78 -5.46 32.07
N GLN A 198 -24.01 -5.98 32.09
CA GLN A 198 -24.28 -7.40 31.81
C GLN A 198 -24.10 -7.71 30.33
N VAL A 199 -24.67 -6.90 29.42
CA VAL A 199 -24.51 -7.08 27.98
C VAL A 199 -23.04 -7.00 27.57
N GLY A 200 -22.28 -6.06 28.14
CA GLY A 200 -20.85 -5.95 27.88
C GLY A 200 -20.05 -7.22 28.23
N ARG A 201 -20.49 -8.02 29.21
CA ARG A 201 -19.85 -9.30 29.56
C ARG A 201 -20.18 -10.43 28.60
N TYR A 202 -21.41 -10.48 28.07
CA TYR A 202 -21.81 -11.52 27.12
C TYR A 202 -21.19 -11.32 25.73
N VAL A 203 -21.06 -10.08 25.27
CA VAL A 203 -20.40 -9.76 23.99
C VAL A 203 -18.92 -10.18 24.00
N TRP A 204 -18.24 -10.07 25.14
CA TRP A 204 -16.84 -10.47 25.28
C TRP A 204 -16.65 -12.00 25.30
N ASN A 205 -17.56 -12.74 25.95
CA ASN A 205 -17.50 -14.20 26.00
C ASN A 205 -17.93 -14.89 24.68
N GLY A 206 -18.70 -14.21 23.82
CA GLY A 206 -19.08 -14.72 22.50
C GLY A 206 -18.01 -14.58 21.41
N MET A 207 -16.95 -13.80 21.65
CA MET A 207 -15.83 -13.60 20.71
C MET A 207 -14.64 -14.54 20.95
N GLN A 208 -14.70 -15.42 21.95
CA GLN A 208 -13.66 -16.42 22.25
C GLN A 208 -14.02 -17.86 21.81
N ASN A 209 -15.15 -18.05 21.12
CA ASN A 209 -15.54 -19.32 20.49
C ASN A 209 -15.58 -19.19 18.97
#